data_AF-A0A7X2SZI4-F1
#
_entry.id   AF-A0A7X2SZI4-F1
#
_cell.length_a   1.000
_cell.length_b   1.000
_cell.length_c   1.000
_cell.angle_alpha   90.00
_cell.angle_beta   90.00
_cell.angle_gamma   90.00
#
_symmetry.space_group_name_H-M   'P 1'
#
loop_
_entity.id
_entity.type
_entity.pdbx_description
1 polymer ?
#
loop_
_entity_poly.entity_id
_entity_poly.type
_entity_poly.pdbx_seq_one_letter_code
_entity_poly.pdbx_strand_id
1 'polypeptide(L)' 'EQLKRRADYDRWWTPKDLKERYGHDLRWFKEKILYQPKFKQAMSQCVIPAEGSGGTWQFEPTKFSAFMREEFEEIGNGF' A
#
# COMPACT_ATOMS: atom_id res chain seq x y z
N GLU A 1 2.21 -7.32 -22.13
CA GLU A 1 2.44 -6.58 -20.86
C GLU A 1 2.09 -7.36 -19.57
N GLN A 2 2.19 -8.70 -19.53
CA GLN A 2 1.85 -9.48 -18.31
C GLN A 2 3.07 -9.81 -17.42
N LEU A 3 4.30 -9.66 -17.92
CA LEU A 3 5.52 -10.07 -17.21
C LEU A 3 5.95 -9.10 -16.11
N LYS A 4 5.73 -7.78 -16.28
CA LYS A 4 6.16 -6.78 -15.28
C LYS A 4 5.38 -6.91 -13.97
N ARG A 5 4.08 -7.20 -14.03
CA ARG A 5 3.23 -7.31 -12.84
C ARG A 5 3.75 -8.35 -11.84
N ARG A 6 4.30 -9.48 -12.28
CA ARG A 6 4.72 -10.57 -11.37
C ARG A 6 6.00 -10.27 -10.59
N ALA A 7 6.99 -9.64 -11.21
CA ALA A 7 8.24 -9.29 -10.53
C ALA A 7 8.05 -8.21 -9.47
N ASP A 8 7.07 -7.33 -9.66
CA ASP A 8 6.70 -6.29 -8.70
C ASP A 8 6.15 -6.84 -7.38
N TYR A 9 5.58 -8.06 -7.37
CA TYR A 9 5.08 -8.72 -6.15
C TYR A 9 6.15 -9.50 -5.38
N ASP A 10 7.37 -9.59 -5.92
CA ASP A 10 8.47 -10.37 -5.32
C ASP A 10 9.21 -9.57 -4.22
N ARG A 11 9.07 -8.24 -4.22
CA ARG A 11 9.69 -7.34 -3.23
C ARG A 11 8.65 -6.53 -2.47
N TRP A 12 8.98 -6.21 -1.22
CA TRP A 12 8.20 -5.25 -0.43
C TRP A 12 8.23 -3.88 -1.08
N TRP A 13 7.05 -3.26 -1.18
CA TRP A 13 6.90 -1.93 -1.74
C TRP A 13 7.30 -0.86 -0.75
N THR A 14 7.91 0.19 -1.26
CA THR A 14 8.17 1.40 -0.50
C THR A 14 7.06 2.42 -0.77
N PRO A 15 6.92 3.46 0.06
CA PRO A 15 6.04 4.59 -0.23
C PRO A 15 6.30 5.23 -1.61
N LYS A 16 7.51 5.11 -2.16
CA LYS A 16 7.83 5.57 -3.51
C LYS A 16 7.13 4.71 -4.57
N ASP A 17 7.20 3.37 -4.45
CA ASP A 17 6.48 2.46 -5.36
C ASP A 17 4.97 2.68 -5.29
N LEU A 18 4.43 2.95 -4.10
CA LEU A 18 3.01 3.28 -3.94
C LEU A 18 2.63 4.58 -4.67
N LYS A 19 3.48 5.61 -4.58
CA LYS A 19 3.27 6.87 -5.30
C LYS A 19 3.29 6.67 -6.81
N GLU A 20 4.22 5.87 -7.32
CA GLU A 20 4.31 5.59 -8.76
C GLU A 20 3.12 4.73 -9.26
N ARG A 21 2.58 3.82 -8.42
CA ARG A 21 1.43 2.98 -8.80
C ARG A 21 0.08 3.67 -8.68
N TYR A 22 -0.15 4.35 -7.56
CA TYR A 22 -1.46 4.88 -7.20
C TYR A 22 -1.54 6.40 -7.30
N GLY A 23 -0.44 7.08 -7.63
CA GLY A 23 -0.40 8.54 -7.73
C GLY A 23 -0.51 9.26 -6.38
N HIS A 24 -0.39 8.55 -5.26
CA HIS A 24 -0.61 9.09 -3.92
C HIS A 24 0.62 8.97 -3.03
N ASP A 25 0.92 10.03 -2.28
CA ASP A 25 2.02 10.03 -1.31
C ASP A 25 1.68 9.23 -0.05
N LEU A 26 2.71 8.79 0.68
CA LEU A 26 2.56 8.08 1.96
C LEU A 26 1.64 8.81 2.95
N ARG A 27 1.62 10.14 2.92
CA ARG A 27 0.72 10.94 3.76
C ARG A 27 -0.75 10.62 3.47
N TRP A 28 -1.13 10.55 2.20
CA TRP A 28 -2.49 10.19 1.80
C TRP A 28 -2.83 8.77 2.25
N PHE A 29 -1.90 7.82 2.03
CA PHE A 29 -2.06 6.45 2.52
C PHE A 29 -2.20 6.41 4.03
N LYS A 30 -1.45 7.23 4.76
CA LYS A 30 -1.59 7.34 6.21
C LYS A 30 -2.99 7.82 6.59
N GLU A 31 -3.48 8.91 6.02
CA GLU A 31 -4.77 9.49 6.39
C GLU A 31 -5.97 8.63 5.95
N LYS A 32 -5.90 8.02 4.76
CA LYS A 32 -7.02 7.27 4.15
C LYS A 32 -6.98 5.78 4.40
N ILE A 33 -5.81 5.21 4.72
CA ILE A 33 -5.64 3.75 4.85
C ILE A 33 -5.07 3.42 6.23
N LEU A 34 -3.87 3.88 6.58
CA LEU A 34 -3.14 3.40 7.77
C LEU A 34 -3.70 3.91 9.10
N TYR A 35 -4.20 5.15 9.14
CA TYR A 35 -4.81 5.76 10.32
C TYR A 35 -6.31 5.47 10.41
N GLN A 36 -6.90 4.80 9.42
CA GLN A 36 -8.28 4.38 9.53
C GLN A 36 -8.38 3.18 10.50
N PRO A 37 -9.16 3.30 11.58
CA PRO A 37 -9.29 2.22 12.55
C PRO A 37 -9.88 0.95 11.92
N LYS A 38 -10.74 1.10 10.91
CA LYS A 38 -11.31 -0.03 10.13
C LYS A 38 -10.26 -0.90 9.45
N PHE A 39 -9.15 -0.30 9.01
CA PHE A 39 -8.09 -1.02 8.28
C PHE A 39 -6.88 -1.34 9.13
N LYS A 40 -6.80 -0.83 10.36
CA LYS A 40 -5.65 -1.01 11.25
C LYS A 40 -5.26 -2.48 11.40
N GLN A 41 -6.25 -3.37 11.49
CA GLN A 41 -6.01 -4.82 11.59
C GLN A 41 -5.41 -5.39 10.30
N ALA A 42 -5.98 -5.08 9.14
CA ALA A 42 -5.45 -5.52 7.84
C ALA A 42 -4.04 -4.97 7.60
N MET A 43 -3.84 -3.68 7.88
CA MET A 43 -2.54 -3.01 7.76
C MET A 43 -1.49 -3.64 8.66
N SER A 44 -1.83 -4.06 9.88
CA SER A 44 -0.88 -4.76 10.74
C SER A 44 -0.38 -6.10 10.18
N GLN A 45 -1.09 -6.70 9.21
CA GLN A 45 -0.71 -7.97 8.59
C GLN A 45 0.05 -7.82 7.26
N CYS A 46 0.03 -6.63 6.65
CA CYS A 46 0.63 -6.37 5.34
C CYS A 46 1.50 -5.10 5.29
N VAL A 47 1.57 -4.32 6.36
CA VAL A 47 2.38 -3.10 6.44
C VAL A 47 3.33 -3.22 7.62
N ILE A 48 4.61 -3.04 7.34
CA ILE A 48 5.65 -2.90 8.34
C ILE A 48 5.93 -1.41 8.49
N PRO A 49 5.60 -0.80 9.64
CA PRO A 49 5.97 0.58 9.90
C PRO A 49 7.49 0.70 9.97
N ALA A 50 8.01 1.84 9.53
CA ALA A 50 9.41 2.18 9.70
C ALA A 50 9.80 2.15 11.19
N GLU A 51 10.64 1.20 11.60
CA GLU A 51 11.22 1.17 12.94
C GLU A 51 12.49 2.06 12.97
N GLY A 52 12.49 3.09 13.82
CA GLY A 52 13.65 3.97 14.06
C GLY A 52 13.85 5.13 13.07
N SER A 53 14.86 5.98 13.35
CA SER A 53 15.13 7.26 12.66
C SER A 53 15.61 7.16 11.19
N GLY A 54 15.53 5.98 10.57
CA GLY A 54 15.87 5.75 9.17
C GLY A 54 15.06 4.64 8.49
N GLY A 55 14.07 4.07 9.18
CA GLY A 55 13.23 3.03 8.60
C GLY A 55 12.39 3.56 7.45
N THR A 56 12.19 2.75 6.42
CA THR A 56 11.21 3.04 5.36
C THR A 56 10.00 2.15 5.57
N TRP A 57 8.80 2.71 5.39
CA TRP A 57 7.57 1.92 5.45
C TRP A 57 7.59 0.85 4.36
N GLN A 58 7.36 -0.39 4.73
CA GLN A 58 7.33 -1.49 3.79
C GLN A 58 5.91 -2.04 3.69
N PHE A 59 5.45 -2.24 2.47
CA PHE A 59 4.11 -2.74 2.17
C PHE A 59 4.22 -4.06 1.42
N GLU A 60 3.53 -5.08 1.91
CA GLU A 60 3.49 -6.38 1.26
C GLU A 60 2.64 -6.27 0.00
N PRO A 61 3.22 -6.47 -1.18
CA PRO A 61 2.59 -6.09 -2.43
C PRO A 61 1.32 -6.90 -2.71
N THR A 62 1.31 -8.19 -2.38
CA THR A 62 0.20 -9.10 -2.66
C THR A 62 -1.01 -8.74 -1.83
N LYS A 63 -0.90 -8.80 -0.49
CA LYS A 63 -2.00 -8.42 0.41
C LYS A 63 -2.40 -6.95 0.27
N PHE A 64 -1.43 -6.05 0.15
CA PHE A 64 -1.76 -4.63 0.02
C PHE A 64 -2.49 -4.34 -1.28
N SER A 65 -2.11 -4.97 -2.40
CA SER A 65 -2.85 -4.80 -3.65
C SER A 65 -4.24 -5.45 -3.64
N ALA A 66 -4.42 -6.57 -2.94
CA ALA A 66 -5.73 -7.20 -2.77
C ALA A 66 -6.65 -6.30 -1.96
N PHE A 67 -6.16 -5.84 -0.80
CA PHE A 67 -6.84 -4.86 0.05
C PHE A 67 -7.18 -3.59 -0.73
N MET A 68 -6.20 -3.07 -1.48
CA MET A 68 -6.42 -1.88 -2.29
C MET A 68 -7.44 -2.12 -3.39
N ARG A 69 -7.61 -3.31 -3.96
CA ARG A 69 -8.70 -3.55 -4.94
C ARG A 69 -10.06 -3.55 -4.28
N GLU A 70 -10.19 -4.19 -3.12
CA GLU A 70 -11.44 -4.23 -2.36
C GLU A 70 -11.85 -2.83 -1.89
N GLU A 71 -10.91 -2.04 -1.36
CA GLU A 71 -11.19 -0.69 -0.88
C GLU A 71 -11.09 0.39 -1.98
N PHE A 72 -10.33 0.19 -3.06
CA PHE A 72 -10.32 1.11 -4.20
C PHE A 72 -11.66 1.13 -4.92
N GLU A 73 -12.48 0.08 -4.89
CA GLU A 73 -13.84 0.20 -5.43
C GLU A 73 -14.65 1.25 -4.65
N GLU A 74 -14.47 1.34 -3.33
CA GLU A 74 -15.09 2.39 -2.51
C GLU A 74 -14.41 3.76 -2.66
N ILE A 75 -13.08 3.81 -2.76
CA ILE A 75 -12.30 5.06 -2.79
C ILE A 75 -12.18 5.64 -4.22
N GLY A 76 -12.23 4.77 -5.22
CA GLY A 76 -11.91 5.00 -6.63
C GLY A 76 -13.13 4.88 -7.55
N ASN A 77 -14.29 5.35 -7.11
CA ASN A 77 -15.44 5.58 -7.99
C ASN A 77 -15.16 6.75 -8.97
N GLY A 78 -14.16 6.60 -9.84
CA GLY A 78 -13.75 7.67 -10.76
C GLY A 78 -12.42 7.52 -11.51
N PHE A 79 -11.92 6.30 -11.80
CA PHE A 79 -10.85 6.12 -12.80
C PHE A 79 -11.21 5.05 -13.83
#